data_AF-A0A062VEF6-F1
#
_entry.id   AF-A0A062VEF6-F1
#
_cell.length_a   1.000
_cell.length_b   1.000
_cell.length_c   1.000
_cell.angle_alpha   90.00
_cell.angle_beta   90.00
_cell.angle_gamma   90.00
#
_symmetry.space_group_name_H-M   'P 1'
#
loop_
_entity.id
_entity.type
_entity.pdbx_description
1 polymer ?
#
loop_
_entity_poly.entity_id
_entity_poly.type
_entity_poly.pdbx_seq_one_letter_code
_entity_poly.pdbx_strand_id
1 'polypeptide(L)'
;MAMIIILVSAQTVYAITAIQNTAPSASRYDPNSSSLTLAAGQARTFIVKGTDPDGNLRGTEWYLSGKHQSSRFALSGPGGTDSWSYTFNTSGMYAIEALVFDTQNAYSSPALWTVQVDSASIASFNPPTGTKYPGNTLSSSVTVKNTGRNTRSYWVGLSYRKPDGTLYNIPAKQTNTLSPNSQQTLNFSWNLPPDAPYGSYNAITSIWNGYNSNTSLMKSPKYGSKNIKDAFTVVSGNPKQMRALFIWGAASTVLDRSQEADSLIQYSKEHGINTLFFYTDISRLSNSPSQFKSFIARAHSNNISVHALNGEPAWTTDHQTATNYVKAVINYNKNSRTNERFDGVCLDVESYVLKSWEKDSNGDSLPLAKSSVNSNLAAQYLKLLSGIKNTISSSGTAVTFGVDIPFWFDGNGFELTYNKSNRLLSSHVQDITDITTIMDYTDNYNNAIAWARYEIDYATRINKSAVIAFETQKLDNPGSTFYEEGAAALENAIKQVNSSFSSKQGFRGVAIHSYESYKYE
;
A
#
# COMPACT_ATOMS: atom_id res chain seq x y z
N MET A 1 20.74 31.18 -129.67
CA MET A 1 22.04 31.22 -128.98
C MET A 1 21.96 32.31 -127.91
N ALA A 2 21.85 31.93 -126.64
CA ALA A 2 22.34 32.65 -125.45
C ALA A 2 21.82 31.91 -124.21
N MET A 3 22.79 31.38 -123.47
CA MET A 3 22.69 30.53 -122.29
C MET A 3 22.39 31.41 -121.06
N ILE A 4 21.42 31.04 -120.21
CA ILE A 4 21.28 31.61 -118.86
C ILE A 4 21.45 30.46 -117.88
N ILE A 5 22.56 30.51 -117.16
CA ILE A 5 22.96 29.58 -116.10
C ILE A 5 22.27 30.04 -114.82
N ILE A 6 21.42 29.18 -114.24
CA ILE A 6 20.85 29.38 -112.90
C ILE A 6 21.62 28.46 -111.94
N LEU A 7 22.39 29.07 -111.04
CA LEU A 7 22.98 28.43 -109.87
C LEU A 7 21.89 28.20 -108.82
N VAL A 8 21.68 26.95 -108.41
CA VAL A 8 20.85 26.59 -107.24
C VAL A 8 21.79 26.21 -106.11
N SER A 9 21.77 26.98 -105.02
CA SER A 9 22.50 26.68 -103.78
C SER A 9 21.74 25.64 -102.96
N ALA A 10 22.43 24.57 -102.55
CA ALA A 10 21.91 23.57 -101.62
C ALA A 10 21.78 24.15 -100.20
N GLN A 11 20.59 24.06 -99.60
CA GLN A 11 20.38 24.31 -98.18
C GLN A 11 20.71 23.06 -97.36
N THR A 12 21.53 23.24 -96.34
CA THR A 12 21.87 22.23 -95.33
C THR A 12 20.73 22.12 -94.32
N VAL A 13 20.23 20.89 -94.08
CA VAL A 13 19.23 20.60 -93.04
C VAL A 13 19.96 20.26 -91.74
N TYR A 14 19.72 21.01 -90.66
CA TYR A 14 20.17 20.65 -89.32
C TYR A 14 19.19 19.63 -88.71
N ALA A 15 19.69 18.45 -88.35
CA ALA A 15 18.95 17.49 -87.57
C ALA A 15 18.80 18.01 -86.13
N ILE A 16 17.56 18.22 -85.67
CA ILE A 16 17.24 18.48 -84.27
C ILE A 16 17.30 17.13 -83.55
N THR A 17 18.33 16.91 -82.73
CA THR A 17 18.38 15.75 -81.83
C THR A 17 17.42 16.03 -80.66
N ALA A 18 16.32 15.29 -80.59
CA ALA A 18 15.47 15.31 -79.40
C ALA A 18 16.28 14.75 -78.21
N ILE A 19 16.47 15.54 -77.15
CA ILE A 19 17.09 15.08 -75.91
C ILE A 19 16.08 14.13 -75.25
N GLN A 20 16.41 12.85 -75.15
CA GLN A 20 15.58 11.85 -74.49
C GLN A 20 15.56 12.11 -72.98
N ASN A 21 14.37 12.20 -72.38
CA ASN A 21 14.21 12.46 -70.95
C ASN A 21 14.72 11.30 -70.09
N THR A 22 15.52 11.62 -69.08
CA THR A 22 16.09 10.71 -68.10
C THR A 22 15.37 10.89 -66.77
N ALA A 23 14.79 9.81 -66.24
CA ALA A 23 14.05 9.88 -64.99
C ALA A 23 14.94 10.33 -63.81
N PRO A 24 14.39 11.07 -62.83
CA PRO A 24 15.13 11.51 -61.67
C PRO A 24 15.43 10.37 -60.69
N SER A 25 16.32 10.63 -59.72
CA SER A 25 16.65 9.70 -58.63
C SER A 25 16.34 10.29 -57.25
N ALA A 26 15.74 9.49 -56.36
CA ALA A 26 15.49 9.84 -54.97
C ALA A 26 16.45 9.11 -54.03
N SER A 27 16.87 9.77 -52.96
CA SER A 27 17.64 9.17 -51.87
C SER A 27 17.21 9.73 -50.51
N ARG A 28 17.38 8.94 -49.44
CA ARG A 28 17.12 9.40 -48.07
C ARG A 28 18.15 10.45 -47.68
N TYR A 29 17.69 11.64 -47.27
CA TYR A 29 18.56 12.68 -46.74
C TYR A 29 18.56 12.66 -45.21
N ASP A 30 17.38 12.74 -44.58
CA ASP A 30 17.21 12.60 -43.13
C ASP A 30 15.86 11.93 -42.80
N PRO A 31 15.82 10.88 -41.95
CA PRO A 31 16.98 10.11 -41.50
C PRO A 31 17.67 9.40 -42.67
N ASN A 32 18.98 9.28 -42.63
CA ASN A 32 19.73 8.55 -43.67
C ASN A 32 19.54 7.01 -43.54
N SER A 33 19.17 6.52 -42.35
CA SER A 33 18.85 5.12 -42.08
C SER A 33 17.58 4.67 -42.80
N SER A 34 17.56 3.42 -43.25
CA SER A 34 16.38 2.81 -43.88
C SER A 34 15.28 2.42 -42.89
N SER A 35 15.61 2.33 -41.59
CA SER A 35 14.66 2.00 -40.54
C SER A 35 14.80 2.92 -39.34
N LEU A 36 13.70 3.05 -38.60
CA LEU A 36 13.62 3.82 -37.36
C LEU A 36 12.53 3.26 -36.44
N THR A 37 12.80 3.33 -35.14
CA THR A 37 11.82 2.99 -34.10
C THR A 37 11.37 4.27 -33.40
N LEU A 38 10.06 4.49 -33.37
CA LEU A 38 9.40 5.61 -32.69
C LEU A 38 8.44 5.06 -31.63
N ALA A 39 7.92 5.93 -30.77
CA ALA A 39 6.73 5.59 -30.00
C ALA A 39 5.47 6.22 -30.56
N ALA A 40 4.35 5.64 -30.12
CA ALA A 40 3.04 6.19 -30.37
C ALA A 40 2.96 7.67 -29.89
N GLY A 41 2.43 8.53 -30.75
CA GLY A 41 2.30 9.98 -30.53
C GLY A 41 3.52 10.81 -30.93
N GLN A 42 4.62 10.19 -31.39
CA GLN A 42 5.81 10.93 -31.82
C GLN A 42 5.67 11.42 -33.26
N ALA A 43 5.97 12.71 -33.49
CA ALA A 43 6.14 13.28 -34.82
C ALA A 43 7.55 13.04 -35.36
N ARG A 44 7.67 12.73 -36.65
CA ARG A 44 8.96 12.63 -37.35
C ARG A 44 8.88 13.30 -38.71
N THR A 45 9.90 14.10 -39.00
CA THR A 45 10.16 14.69 -40.32
C THR A 45 11.07 13.75 -41.12
N PHE A 46 10.72 13.58 -42.39
CA PHE A 46 11.47 12.84 -43.39
C PHE A 46 11.88 13.82 -44.48
N ILE A 47 13.13 13.73 -44.93
CA ILE A 47 13.71 14.58 -45.95
C ILE A 47 14.25 13.69 -47.05
N VAL A 48 13.76 13.92 -48.27
CA VAL A 48 14.23 13.25 -49.48
C VAL A 48 15.15 14.20 -50.25
N LYS A 49 16.22 13.66 -50.84
CA LYS A 49 17.06 14.36 -51.81
C LYS A 49 16.76 13.82 -53.20
N GLY A 50 16.36 14.71 -54.11
CA GLY A 50 16.14 14.43 -55.52
C GLY A 50 17.28 14.99 -56.38
N THR A 51 17.66 14.27 -57.42
CA THR A 51 18.57 14.74 -58.49
C THR A 51 18.05 14.30 -59.84
N ASP A 52 18.26 15.13 -60.87
CA ASP A 52 17.81 14.87 -62.23
C ASP A 52 18.93 15.21 -63.24
N PRO A 53 19.32 14.26 -64.11
CA PRO A 53 20.39 14.47 -65.08
C PRO A 53 20.10 15.57 -66.11
N ASP A 54 18.83 15.77 -66.47
CA ASP A 54 18.41 16.72 -67.51
C ASP A 54 18.05 18.09 -66.91
N GLY A 55 18.12 18.23 -65.59
CA GLY A 55 17.93 19.49 -64.89
C GLY A 55 16.47 19.93 -64.78
N ASN A 56 15.52 19.00 -64.94
CA ASN A 56 14.09 19.33 -65.08
C ASN A 56 13.22 18.75 -63.94
N LEU A 57 13.76 18.61 -62.72
CA LEU A 57 12.97 18.25 -61.52
C LEU A 57 11.77 19.17 -61.36
N ARG A 58 10.69 18.61 -60.82
CA ARG A 58 9.43 19.34 -60.59
C ARG A 58 8.86 19.17 -59.19
N GLY A 59 8.99 17.99 -58.58
CA GLY A 59 8.34 17.77 -57.30
C GLY A 59 8.55 16.40 -56.67
N THR A 60 7.80 16.16 -55.60
CA THR A 60 7.82 14.94 -54.81
C THR A 60 6.42 14.47 -54.43
N GLU A 61 6.21 13.17 -54.36
CA GLU A 61 5.01 12.56 -53.80
C GLU A 61 5.36 11.70 -52.58
N TRP A 62 4.57 11.85 -51.53
CA TRP A 62 4.77 11.18 -50.24
C TRP A 62 3.66 10.18 -49.97
N TYR A 63 4.02 8.97 -49.54
CA TYR A 63 3.10 7.89 -49.20
C TYR A 63 3.38 7.35 -47.80
N LEU A 64 2.31 6.91 -47.13
CA LEU A 64 2.34 6.20 -45.86
C LEU A 64 1.69 4.83 -46.06
N SER A 65 2.50 3.77 -46.00
CA SER A 65 2.08 2.38 -46.18
C SER A 65 1.28 2.18 -47.47
N GLY A 66 1.80 2.71 -48.58
CA GLY A 66 1.15 2.67 -49.90
C GLY A 66 0.01 3.67 -50.10
N LYS A 67 -0.42 4.41 -49.07
CA LYS A 67 -1.47 5.43 -49.21
C LYS A 67 -0.85 6.81 -49.45
N HIS A 68 -1.19 7.43 -50.57
CA HIS A 68 -0.79 8.80 -50.91
C HIS A 68 -1.17 9.77 -49.78
N GLN A 69 -0.24 10.66 -49.43
CA GLN A 69 -0.41 11.67 -48.38
C GLN A 69 -0.34 13.09 -48.95
N SER A 70 0.59 13.34 -49.88
CA SER A 70 0.83 14.69 -50.40
C SER A 70 1.61 14.66 -51.72
N SER A 71 1.31 15.59 -52.61
CA SER A 71 2.13 15.93 -53.79
C SER A 71 2.62 17.36 -53.64
N ARG A 72 3.93 17.60 -53.80
CA ARG A 72 4.57 18.90 -53.56
C ARG A 72 5.46 19.28 -54.74
N PHE A 73 5.31 20.51 -55.24
CA PHE A 73 6.07 21.06 -56.37
C PHE A 73 7.23 21.95 -55.88
N ALA A 74 8.04 21.42 -54.97
CA ALA A 74 9.08 22.18 -54.27
C ALA A 74 10.50 21.97 -54.83
N LEU A 75 10.66 21.09 -55.82
CA LEU A 75 11.94 20.79 -56.46
C LEU A 75 11.99 21.41 -57.86
N SER A 76 13.16 21.90 -58.26
CA SER A 76 13.42 22.47 -59.58
C SER A 76 14.89 22.33 -59.94
N GLY A 77 15.22 22.32 -61.24
CA GLY A 77 16.62 22.25 -61.68
C GLY A 77 17.24 20.85 -61.51
N PRO A 78 18.57 20.74 -61.40
CA PRO A 78 19.28 19.44 -61.37
C PRO A 78 19.23 18.72 -60.01
N GLY A 79 18.78 19.38 -58.94
CA GLY A 79 18.72 18.76 -57.62
C GLY A 79 18.13 19.64 -56.53
N GLY A 80 17.64 19.00 -55.47
CA GLY A 80 17.10 19.68 -54.30
C GLY A 80 16.63 18.70 -53.21
N THR A 81 16.05 19.24 -52.14
CA THR A 81 15.48 18.44 -51.06
C THR A 81 14.05 18.86 -50.76
N ASP A 82 13.20 17.89 -50.42
CA ASP A 82 11.86 18.14 -49.90
C ASP A 82 11.65 17.42 -48.57
N SER A 83 10.70 17.89 -47.76
CA SER A 83 10.41 17.29 -46.46
C SER A 83 8.92 17.06 -46.20
N TRP A 84 8.62 16.03 -45.42
CA TRP A 84 7.28 15.72 -44.96
C TRP A 84 7.31 15.24 -43.51
N SER A 85 6.35 15.72 -42.71
CA SER A 85 6.27 15.39 -41.28
C SER A 85 4.99 14.62 -40.98
N TYR A 86 5.10 13.58 -40.16
CA TYR A 86 3.96 12.74 -39.76
C TYR A 86 4.01 12.39 -38.27
N THR A 87 2.84 12.36 -37.61
CA THR A 87 2.69 11.92 -36.22
C THR A 87 2.10 10.53 -36.15
N PHE A 88 2.87 9.59 -35.59
CA PHE A 88 2.49 8.18 -35.55
C PHE A 88 1.70 7.85 -34.29
N ASN A 89 0.37 8.01 -34.33
CA ASN A 89 -0.47 7.83 -33.13
C ASN A 89 -0.74 6.36 -32.74
N THR A 90 -0.54 5.43 -33.67
CA THR A 90 -0.85 4.00 -33.47
C THR A 90 0.41 3.13 -33.55
N SER A 91 0.52 2.12 -32.69
CA SER A 91 1.61 1.14 -32.76
C SER A 91 1.52 0.30 -34.02
N GLY A 92 2.64 -0.01 -34.65
CA GLY A 92 2.64 -0.76 -35.91
C GLY A 92 3.90 -0.57 -36.72
N MET A 93 3.91 -1.18 -37.90
CA MET A 93 4.93 -0.97 -38.93
C MET A 93 4.34 -0.08 -40.00
N TYR A 94 5.10 0.94 -40.42
CA TYR A 94 4.74 1.86 -41.47
C TYR A 94 5.85 1.93 -42.51
N ALA A 95 5.49 2.05 -43.77
CA ALA A 95 6.42 2.42 -44.83
C ALA A 95 6.22 3.89 -45.16
N ILE A 96 7.30 4.67 -45.23
CA ILE A 96 7.28 6.04 -45.75
C ILE A 96 8.01 6.01 -47.07
N GLU A 97 7.33 6.42 -48.13
CA GLU A 97 7.88 6.42 -49.49
C GLU A 97 7.86 7.84 -50.02
N ALA A 98 9.00 8.29 -50.54
CA ALA A 98 9.10 9.54 -51.28
C ALA A 98 9.56 9.24 -52.70
N LEU A 99 8.73 9.58 -53.69
CA LEU A 99 9.09 9.55 -55.10
C LEU A 99 9.34 10.98 -55.56
N VAL A 100 10.41 11.21 -56.33
CA VAL A 100 10.62 12.50 -57.00
C VAL A 100 10.24 12.38 -58.47
N PHE A 101 9.73 13.46 -59.05
CA PHE A 101 9.29 13.48 -60.46
C PHE A 101 9.71 14.76 -61.18
N ASP A 102 9.82 14.66 -62.50
CA ASP A 102 10.23 15.74 -63.39
C ASP A 102 9.05 16.43 -64.09
N THR A 103 9.35 17.42 -64.93
CA THR A 103 8.34 18.15 -65.72
C THR A 103 7.62 17.33 -66.79
N GLN A 104 8.15 16.15 -67.15
CA GLN A 104 7.57 15.20 -68.10
C GLN A 104 6.82 14.05 -67.41
N ASN A 105 6.71 14.11 -66.08
CA ASN A 105 6.09 13.08 -65.22
C ASN A 105 6.82 11.73 -65.24
N ALA A 106 8.14 11.70 -65.46
CA ALA A 106 8.94 10.51 -65.12
C ALA A 106 9.24 10.52 -63.61
N TYR A 107 9.18 9.34 -62.99
CA TYR A 107 9.31 9.15 -61.54
C TYR A 107 10.55 8.36 -61.18
N SER A 108 11.14 8.68 -60.04
CA SER A 108 12.22 7.91 -59.44
C SER A 108 11.73 6.59 -58.83
N SER A 109 12.66 5.68 -58.55
CA SER A 109 12.41 4.68 -57.49
C SER A 109 12.22 5.38 -56.13
N PRO A 110 11.43 4.82 -55.20
CA PRO A 110 11.13 5.48 -53.94
C PRO A 110 12.33 5.50 -52.99
N ALA A 111 12.55 6.63 -52.32
CA ALA A 111 13.29 6.65 -51.07
C ALA A 111 12.37 6.09 -49.97
N LEU A 112 12.69 4.89 -49.49
CA LEU A 112 11.88 4.15 -48.51
C LEU A 112 12.48 4.22 -47.10
N TRP A 113 11.62 4.54 -46.13
CA TRP A 113 11.87 4.33 -44.70
C TRP A 113 10.86 3.35 -44.12
N THR A 114 11.33 2.45 -43.25
CA THR A 114 10.47 1.60 -42.42
C THR A 114 10.42 2.15 -40.99
N VAL A 115 9.22 2.48 -40.54
CA VAL A 115 8.97 3.07 -39.22
C VAL A 115 8.25 2.06 -38.35
N GLN A 116 8.87 1.70 -37.24
CA GLN A 116 8.27 0.84 -36.24
C GLN A 116 7.83 1.64 -35.03
N VAL A 117 6.59 1.46 -34.60
CA VAL A 117 5.99 2.23 -33.51
C VAL A 117 5.67 1.30 -32.34
N ASP A 118 6.44 1.39 -31.26
CA ASP A 118 6.27 0.60 -30.03
C ASP A 118 5.22 1.20 -29.08
N SER A 119 4.61 0.35 -28.24
CA SER A 119 3.62 0.78 -27.26
C SER A 119 3.48 -0.21 -26.08
N ALA A 120 3.07 0.29 -24.93
CA ALA A 120 2.75 -0.49 -23.74
C ALA A 120 1.65 0.18 -22.91
N SER A 121 0.92 -0.61 -22.13
CA SER A 121 -0.15 -0.12 -21.25
C SER A 121 -0.03 -0.66 -19.83
N ILE A 122 -0.64 0.05 -18.88
CA ILE A 122 -0.74 -0.37 -17.48
C ILE A 122 -2.03 -1.18 -17.35
N ALA A 123 -1.92 -2.51 -17.24
CA ALA A 123 -3.05 -3.40 -17.08
C ALA A 123 -3.64 -3.33 -15.65
N SER A 124 -2.79 -3.18 -14.63
CA SER A 124 -3.22 -2.99 -13.24
C SER A 124 -2.23 -2.12 -12.46
N PHE A 125 -2.73 -1.42 -11.43
CA PHE A 125 -1.91 -0.65 -10.50
C PHE A 125 -2.56 -0.66 -9.12
N ASN A 126 -1.89 -1.30 -8.16
CA ASN A 126 -2.36 -1.43 -6.78
C ASN A 126 -1.35 -0.74 -5.84
N PRO A 127 -1.60 0.53 -5.47
CA PRO A 127 -0.77 1.24 -4.50
C PRO A 127 -1.12 0.82 -3.05
N PRO A 128 -0.40 1.32 -2.03
CA PRO A 128 -0.80 1.12 -0.63
C PRO A 128 -2.12 1.85 -0.39
N THR A 129 -2.94 1.33 0.50
CA THR A 129 -4.24 1.92 0.87
C THR A 129 -4.38 2.15 2.37
N GLY A 130 -5.33 3.01 2.75
CA GLY A 130 -5.69 3.28 4.14
C GLY A 130 -4.70 4.18 4.87
N THR A 131 -4.72 4.13 6.20
CA THR A 131 -3.82 4.90 7.07
C THR A 131 -2.40 4.32 7.05
N LYS A 132 -1.41 5.20 7.05
CA LYS A 132 0.01 4.90 7.16
C LYS A 132 0.67 5.81 8.18
N TYR A 133 1.77 5.33 8.73
CA TYR A 133 2.57 6.06 9.69
C TYR A 133 3.98 6.27 9.13
N PRO A 134 4.63 7.40 9.44
CA PRO A 134 6.03 7.59 9.11
C PRO A 134 6.88 6.39 9.55
N GLY A 135 7.81 5.96 8.68
CA GLY A 135 8.61 4.74 8.88
C GLY A 135 7.98 3.44 8.36
N ASN A 136 6.70 3.41 8.00
CA ASN A 136 6.08 2.20 7.43
C ASN A 136 6.75 1.75 6.13
N THR A 137 6.92 0.43 5.95
CA THR A 137 7.22 -0.15 4.63
C THR A 137 5.94 -0.23 3.80
N LEU A 138 5.97 0.37 2.61
CA LEU A 138 4.87 0.44 1.65
C LEU A 138 5.12 -0.53 0.50
N SER A 139 4.07 -1.27 0.13
CA SER A 139 4.08 -2.19 -1.01
C SER A 139 3.18 -1.68 -2.14
N SER A 140 3.62 -1.82 -3.38
CA SER A 140 2.80 -1.53 -4.57
C SER A 140 3.07 -2.51 -5.68
N SER A 141 2.07 -2.78 -6.52
CA SER A 141 2.23 -3.61 -7.71
C SER A 141 1.74 -2.89 -8.97
N VAL A 142 2.49 -3.04 -10.06
CA VAL A 142 2.17 -2.47 -11.38
C VAL A 142 2.27 -3.58 -12.42
N THR A 143 1.18 -3.86 -13.15
CA THR A 143 1.19 -4.80 -14.27
C THR A 143 1.34 -4.03 -15.59
N VAL A 144 2.42 -4.31 -16.32
CA VAL A 144 2.69 -3.74 -17.64
C VAL A 144 2.38 -4.78 -18.71
N LYS A 145 1.65 -4.37 -19.74
CA LYS A 145 1.38 -5.17 -20.94
C LYS A 145 2.06 -4.54 -22.15
N ASN A 146 2.78 -5.37 -22.91
CA ASN A 146 3.30 -4.95 -24.21
C ASN A 146 2.17 -4.95 -25.25
N THR A 147 1.77 -3.77 -25.71
CA THR A 147 0.74 -3.59 -26.74
C THR A 147 1.34 -3.31 -28.12
N GLY A 148 2.67 -3.21 -28.21
CA GLY A 148 3.40 -3.07 -29.46
C GLY A 148 3.63 -4.41 -30.18
N ARG A 149 4.36 -4.35 -31.29
CA ARG A 149 4.69 -5.51 -32.13
C ARG A 149 6.09 -6.09 -31.88
N ASN A 150 6.92 -5.42 -31.08
CA ASN A 150 8.26 -5.86 -30.75
C ASN A 150 8.35 -6.58 -29.42
N THR A 151 9.22 -7.59 -29.36
CA THR A 151 9.65 -8.21 -28.11
C THR A 151 10.72 -7.34 -27.46
N ARG A 152 10.40 -6.71 -26.32
CA ARG A 152 11.32 -5.77 -25.62
C ARG A 152 10.94 -5.56 -24.16
N SER A 153 11.83 -4.91 -23.41
CA SER A 153 11.59 -4.48 -22.03
C SER A 153 11.13 -3.02 -21.94
N TYR A 154 10.47 -2.69 -20.84
CA TYR A 154 9.97 -1.36 -20.51
C TYR A 154 10.42 -0.94 -19.10
N TRP A 155 10.66 0.35 -18.89
CA TRP A 155 10.96 0.90 -17.58
C TRP A 155 9.71 1.44 -16.91
N VAL A 156 9.56 1.18 -15.61
CA VAL A 156 8.38 1.57 -14.82
C VAL A 156 8.81 2.49 -13.70
N GLY A 157 8.25 3.70 -13.71
CA GLY A 157 8.35 4.64 -12.61
C GLY A 157 7.18 4.50 -11.65
N LEU A 158 7.46 4.71 -10.38
CA LEU A 158 6.47 4.84 -9.31
C LEU A 158 6.83 6.06 -8.48
N SER A 159 5.85 6.91 -8.20
CA SER A 159 6.01 8.07 -7.33
C SER A 159 4.79 8.24 -6.43
N TYR A 160 5.01 8.75 -5.22
CA TYR A 160 3.93 9.19 -4.34
C TYR A 160 3.93 10.72 -4.25
N ARG A 161 2.81 11.36 -4.58
CA ARG A 161 2.65 12.80 -4.44
C ARG A 161 2.20 13.12 -3.03
N LYS A 162 3.01 13.90 -2.33
CA LYS A 162 2.77 14.40 -0.99
C LYS A 162 1.60 15.42 -0.97
N PRO A 163 1.06 15.73 0.22
CA PRO A 163 0.08 16.80 0.42
C PRO A 163 0.57 18.17 -0.05
N ASP A 164 1.88 18.43 0.08
CA ASP A 164 2.53 19.66 -0.39
C ASP A 164 2.69 19.74 -1.94
N GLY A 165 2.25 18.72 -2.66
CA GLY A 165 2.31 18.62 -4.12
C GLY A 165 3.62 18.07 -4.69
N THR A 166 4.68 17.96 -3.89
CA THR A 166 5.97 17.42 -4.34
C THR A 166 5.99 15.87 -4.30
N LEU A 167 7.00 15.24 -4.90
CA LEU A 167 7.02 13.79 -5.16
C LEU A 167 8.11 13.06 -4.37
N TYR A 168 7.77 11.91 -3.81
CA TYR A 168 8.74 10.84 -3.55
C TYR A 168 8.87 9.99 -4.81
N ASN A 169 10.07 9.87 -5.37
CA ASN A 169 10.35 9.02 -6.53
C ASN A 169 10.93 7.69 -6.06
N ILE A 170 10.23 6.60 -6.37
CA ILE A 170 10.65 5.25 -6.02
C ILE A 170 11.62 4.74 -7.09
N PRO A 171 12.68 4.01 -6.73
CA PRO A 171 13.60 3.43 -7.71
C PRO A 171 12.88 2.69 -8.82
N ALA A 172 13.18 3.08 -10.07
CA ALA A 172 12.58 2.51 -11.26
C ALA A 172 12.89 1.02 -11.38
N LYS A 173 11.94 0.25 -11.91
CA LYS A 173 12.16 -1.16 -12.24
C LYS A 173 11.95 -1.39 -13.73
N GLN A 174 12.73 -2.30 -14.29
CA GLN A 174 12.56 -2.73 -15.67
C GLN A 174 11.75 -4.03 -15.70
N THR A 175 10.88 -4.19 -16.70
CA THR A 175 10.30 -5.49 -17.01
C THR A 175 11.37 -6.43 -17.58
N ASN A 176 11.09 -7.72 -17.52
CA ASN A 176 11.67 -8.70 -18.42
C ASN A 176 11.34 -8.33 -19.87
N THR A 177 12.00 -9.00 -20.80
CA THR A 177 11.65 -8.89 -22.21
C THR A 177 10.25 -9.45 -22.43
N LEU A 178 9.33 -8.60 -22.89
CA LEU A 178 7.93 -8.94 -23.12
C LEU A 178 7.69 -9.11 -24.62
N SER A 179 7.24 -10.29 -25.04
CA SER A 179 6.68 -10.50 -26.40
C SER A 179 5.37 -9.71 -26.59
N PRO A 180 4.93 -9.45 -27.83
CA PRO A 180 3.64 -8.81 -28.09
C PRO A 180 2.50 -9.48 -27.31
N ASN A 181 1.62 -8.68 -26.73
CA ASN A 181 0.50 -9.08 -25.86
C ASN A 181 0.86 -9.72 -24.51
N SER A 182 2.13 -10.03 -24.23
CA SER A 182 2.54 -10.51 -22.92
C SER A 182 2.56 -9.40 -21.87
N GLN A 183 2.49 -9.79 -20.60
CA GLN A 183 2.45 -8.86 -19.46
C GLN A 183 3.29 -9.36 -18.28
N GLN A 184 3.71 -8.44 -17.43
CA GLN A 184 4.41 -8.73 -16.19
C GLN A 184 3.97 -7.79 -15.08
N THR A 185 3.84 -8.32 -13.86
CA THR A 185 3.65 -7.54 -12.64
C THR A 185 4.99 -7.27 -11.97
N LEU A 186 5.29 -6.00 -11.71
CA LEU A 186 6.42 -5.54 -10.93
C LEU A 186 5.94 -5.17 -9.53
N ASN A 187 6.60 -5.70 -8.50
CA ASN A 187 6.34 -5.37 -7.11
C ASN A 187 7.39 -4.38 -6.61
N PHE A 188 6.95 -3.32 -5.95
CA PHE A 188 7.76 -2.29 -5.32
C PHE A 188 7.59 -2.39 -3.81
N SER A 189 8.70 -2.25 -3.09
CA SER A 189 8.74 -2.12 -1.63
C SER A 189 9.58 -0.90 -1.30
N TRP A 190 9.04 0.01 -0.50
CA TRP A 190 9.70 1.28 -0.17
C TRP A 190 9.30 1.77 1.21
N ASN A 191 10.26 2.28 1.98
CA ASN A 191 10.01 2.80 3.33
C ASN A 191 9.59 4.26 3.27
N LEU A 192 8.42 4.56 3.84
CA LEU A 192 7.95 5.92 4.05
C LEU A 192 8.89 6.62 5.05
N PRO A 193 9.46 7.79 4.73
CA PRO A 193 10.38 8.48 5.62
C PRO A 193 9.79 8.76 7.01
N PRO A 194 10.59 8.74 8.09
CA PRO A 194 10.13 9.06 9.45
C PRO A 194 9.60 10.49 9.60
N ASP A 195 9.98 11.39 8.70
CA ASP A 195 9.57 12.80 8.62
C ASP A 195 8.50 13.05 7.54
N ALA A 196 7.85 11.99 7.03
CA ALA A 196 6.83 12.10 5.99
C ALA A 196 5.70 13.07 6.41
N PRO A 197 5.37 14.09 5.59
CA PRO A 197 4.30 15.02 5.87
C PRO A 197 2.94 14.34 6.07
N TYR A 198 2.14 14.85 7.00
CA TYR A 198 0.81 14.29 7.25
C TYR A 198 -0.20 14.77 6.20
N GLY A 199 -1.13 13.88 5.86
CA GLY A 199 -2.21 14.14 4.90
C GLY A 199 -2.31 13.07 3.83
N SER A 200 -3.07 13.38 2.78
CA SER A 200 -3.37 12.45 1.70
C SER A 200 -2.27 12.39 0.64
N TYR A 201 -1.97 11.18 0.18
CA TYR A 201 -0.96 10.91 -0.84
C TYR A 201 -1.59 10.30 -2.09
N ASN A 202 -1.23 10.85 -3.26
CA ASN A 202 -1.59 10.23 -4.53
C ASN A 202 -0.51 9.23 -4.97
N ALA A 203 -0.89 8.14 -5.60
CA ALA A 203 0.05 7.20 -6.20
C ALA A 203 0.06 7.34 -7.71
N ILE A 204 1.25 7.47 -8.30
CA ILE A 204 1.45 7.72 -9.72
C ILE A 204 2.41 6.70 -10.28
N THR A 205 2.03 6.03 -11.37
CA THR A 205 2.93 5.15 -12.11
C THR A 205 2.95 5.48 -13.58
N SER A 206 4.07 5.25 -14.25
CA SER A 206 4.23 5.50 -15.69
C SER A 206 5.20 4.50 -16.33
N ILE A 207 4.96 4.17 -17.60
CA ILE A 207 5.80 3.29 -18.42
C ILE A 207 6.64 4.15 -19.37
N TRP A 208 7.93 3.84 -19.46
CA TRP A 208 8.93 4.60 -20.20
C TRP A 208 9.79 3.70 -21.09
N ASN A 209 10.35 4.30 -22.13
CA ASN A 209 11.28 3.66 -23.06
C ASN A 209 12.60 3.27 -22.41
N GLY A 210 13.13 4.11 -21.53
CA GLY A 210 14.40 3.88 -20.86
C GLY A 210 14.49 4.54 -19.51
N TYR A 211 15.60 4.30 -18.83
CA TYR A 211 15.99 4.96 -17.59
C TYR A 211 17.49 5.22 -17.63
N ASN A 212 17.91 6.39 -17.14
CA ASN A 212 19.31 6.70 -16.95
C ASN A 212 19.66 6.50 -15.47
N SER A 213 20.39 5.44 -15.17
CA SER A 213 20.80 5.13 -13.80
C SER A 213 21.70 6.19 -13.16
N ASN A 214 22.47 6.94 -13.95
CA ASN A 214 23.42 7.94 -13.44
C ASN A 214 22.73 9.23 -13.01
N THR A 215 21.59 9.57 -13.64
CA THR A 215 20.84 10.80 -13.36
C THR A 215 19.47 10.53 -12.72
N SER A 216 19.10 9.26 -12.57
CA SER A 216 17.77 8.82 -12.14
C SER A 216 16.60 9.37 -12.96
N LEU A 217 16.85 9.71 -14.22
CA LEU A 217 15.84 10.25 -15.13
C LEU A 217 15.27 9.18 -16.05
N MET A 218 13.95 9.18 -16.20
CA MET A 218 13.27 8.39 -17.22
C MET A 218 13.57 8.94 -18.60
N LYS A 219 13.83 8.05 -19.55
CA LYS A 219 14.05 8.39 -20.95
C LYS A 219 12.73 8.26 -21.69
N SER A 220 12.33 9.37 -22.31
CA SER A 220 11.23 9.41 -23.26
C SER A 220 11.42 8.39 -24.40
N PRO A 221 10.33 7.98 -25.04
CA PRO A 221 8.94 8.35 -24.79
C PRO A 221 8.29 7.69 -23.56
N LYS A 222 7.22 8.30 -23.06
CA LYS A 222 6.32 7.75 -22.03
C LYS A 222 5.14 7.06 -22.71
N TYR A 223 4.93 5.77 -22.48
CA TYR A 223 3.89 4.99 -23.16
C TYR A 223 2.53 5.03 -22.45
N GLY A 224 2.53 5.15 -21.12
CA GLY A 224 1.30 5.16 -20.32
C GLY A 224 1.53 5.71 -18.94
N SER A 225 0.46 6.19 -18.30
CA SER A 225 0.50 6.72 -16.95
C SER A 225 -0.84 6.48 -16.25
N LYS A 226 -0.81 6.24 -14.94
CA LYS A 226 -2.00 6.15 -14.10
C LYS A 226 -1.76 6.90 -12.80
N ASN A 227 -2.78 7.63 -12.35
CA ASN A 227 -2.78 8.38 -11.11
C ASN A 227 -3.98 7.94 -10.28
N ILE A 228 -3.74 7.48 -9.06
CA ILE A 228 -4.76 7.17 -8.06
C ILE A 228 -4.69 8.26 -7.01
N LYS A 229 -5.74 9.09 -6.99
CA LYS A 229 -5.89 10.13 -5.97
C LYS A 229 -6.19 9.49 -4.62
N ASP A 230 -5.70 10.12 -3.56
CA ASP A 230 -5.97 9.71 -2.18
C ASP A 230 -5.72 8.22 -1.93
N ALA A 231 -4.61 7.72 -2.48
CA ALA A 231 -4.25 6.31 -2.40
C ALA A 231 -4.11 5.87 -0.95
N PHE A 232 -3.41 6.65 -0.13
CA PHE A 232 -3.28 6.43 1.32
C PHE A 232 -3.18 7.77 2.06
N THR A 233 -3.37 7.74 3.38
CA THR A 233 -3.22 8.92 4.26
C THR A 233 -2.13 8.68 5.29
N VAL A 234 -1.22 9.63 5.45
CA VAL A 234 -0.22 9.63 6.53
C VAL A 234 -0.75 10.45 7.69
N VAL A 235 -0.76 9.88 8.89
CA VAL A 235 -1.19 10.58 10.11
C VAL A 235 -0.04 10.72 11.09
N SER A 236 -0.16 11.71 11.99
CA SER A 236 0.82 11.94 13.05
C SER A 236 0.87 10.79 14.02
N GLY A 237 2.09 10.39 14.38
CA GLY A 237 2.38 9.34 15.34
C GLY A 237 2.08 7.96 14.77
N ASN A 238 3.10 7.13 14.59
CA ASN A 238 2.88 5.71 14.92
C ASN A 238 2.31 5.78 16.34
N PRO A 239 1.05 5.38 16.61
CA PRO A 239 0.52 5.55 17.94
C PRO A 239 1.53 4.91 18.87
N LYS A 240 2.07 5.66 19.86
CA LYS A 240 3.18 5.18 20.69
C LYS A 240 2.87 3.74 21.04
N GLN A 241 3.85 2.87 20.83
CA GLN A 241 3.68 1.45 21.12
C GLN A 241 3.08 1.35 22.52
N MET A 242 1.94 0.69 22.61
CA MET A 242 1.18 0.58 23.83
C MET A 242 2.06 -0.08 24.87
N ARG A 243 2.17 0.56 26.03
CA ARG A 243 2.75 -0.04 27.21
C ARG A 243 1.71 0.11 28.30
N ALA A 244 0.93 -0.93 28.47
CA ALA A 244 -0.22 -0.95 29.35
C ALA A 244 0.13 -1.52 30.73
N LEU A 245 -0.60 -1.10 31.74
CA LEU A 245 -0.50 -1.62 33.10
C LEU A 245 -1.89 -1.90 33.64
N PHE A 246 -2.12 -3.10 34.17
CA PHE A 246 -3.37 -3.49 34.82
C PHE A 246 -3.41 -2.94 36.25
N ILE A 247 -4.49 -2.26 36.60
CA ILE A 247 -4.74 -1.69 37.93
C ILE A 247 -6.02 -2.32 38.48
N TRP A 248 -5.88 -3.32 39.36
CA TRP A 248 -7.01 -4.05 39.94
C TRP A 248 -7.34 -3.57 41.35
N GLY A 249 -6.66 -4.11 42.36
CA GLY A 249 -6.91 -3.85 43.77
C GLY A 249 -6.61 -2.40 44.20
N ALA A 250 -5.62 -1.76 43.57
CA ALA A 250 -5.21 -0.39 43.86
C ALA A 250 -6.21 0.66 43.34
N ALA A 251 -7.12 0.29 42.42
CA ALA A 251 -8.00 1.24 41.74
C ALA A 251 -8.87 2.06 42.72
N SER A 252 -9.43 1.40 43.74
CA SER A 252 -10.23 2.07 44.76
C SER A 252 -9.43 3.14 45.52
N THR A 253 -8.23 2.78 45.97
CA THR A 253 -7.32 3.64 46.73
C THR A 253 -6.84 4.82 45.89
N VAL A 254 -6.55 4.59 44.60
CA VAL A 254 -6.19 5.65 43.62
C VAL A 254 -7.32 6.65 43.44
N LEU A 255 -8.57 6.19 43.38
CA LEU A 255 -9.74 7.08 43.26
C LEU A 255 -10.05 7.84 44.56
N ASP A 256 -9.76 7.25 45.72
CA ASP A 256 -10.01 7.87 47.03
C ASP A 256 -8.95 8.88 47.45
N ARG A 257 -7.71 8.73 46.96
CA ARG A 257 -6.55 9.52 47.42
C ARG A 257 -5.79 10.10 46.25
N SER A 258 -5.82 11.43 46.13
CA SER A 258 -5.09 12.13 45.06
C SER A 258 -3.59 11.84 45.05
N GLN A 259 -2.97 11.61 46.22
CA GLN A 259 -1.55 11.27 46.30
C GLN A 259 -1.25 9.93 45.64
N GLU A 260 -2.15 8.95 45.76
CA GLU A 260 -1.98 7.62 45.15
C GLU A 260 -2.19 7.69 43.63
N ALA A 261 -3.12 8.52 43.17
CA ALA A 261 -3.23 8.87 41.76
C ALA A 261 -1.93 9.51 41.21
N ASP A 262 -1.34 10.44 41.96
CA ASP A 262 -0.07 11.07 41.58
C ASP A 262 1.07 10.06 41.56
N SER A 263 1.15 9.16 42.55
CA SER A 263 2.14 8.08 42.58
C SER A 263 1.99 7.12 41.41
N LEU A 264 0.78 6.71 41.04
CA LEU A 264 0.55 5.85 39.87
C LEU A 264 0.95 6.55 38.57
N ILE A 265 0.59 7.83 38.41
CA ILE A 265 0.95 8.60 37.21
C ILE A 265 2.47 8.80 37.12
N GLN A 266 3.13 9.10 38.23
CA GLN A 266 4.58 9.28 38.26
C GLN A 266 5.30 7.96 37.95
N TYR A 267 4.89 6.86 38.58
CA TYR A 267 5.40 5.52 38.29
C TYR A 267 5.20 5.16 36.81
N SER A 268 4.01 5.45 36.26
CA SER A 268 3.71 5.22 34.85
C SER A 268 4.69 5.95 33.93
N LYS A 269 5.01 7.21 34.23
CA LYS A 269 5.98 7.99 33.44
C LYS A 269 7.40 7.44 33.53
N GLU A 270 7.84 7.07 34.73
CA GLU A 270 9.17 6.52 34.98
C GLU A 270 9.40 5.20 34.22
N HIS A 271 8.35 4.38 34.12
CA HIS A 271 8.38 3.08 33.44
C HIS A 271 7.83 3.12 32.00
N GLY A 272 7.60 4.32 31.44
CA GLY A 272 7.11 4.50 30.07
C GLY A 272 5.71 3.94 29.79
N ILE A 273 4.92 3.65 30.83
CA ILE A 273 3.52 3.23 30.74
C ILE A 273 2.71 4.40 30.16
N ASN A 274 1.95 4.11 29.12
CA ASN A 274 1.13 5.10 28.41
C ASN A 274 -0.34 4.70 28.32
N THR A 275 -0.71 3.53 28.85
CA THR A 275 -2.10 3.12 28.99
C THR A 275 -2.33 2.43 30.33
N LEU A 276 -3.47 2.70 30.96
CA LEU A 276 -3.91 2.01 32.16
C LEU A 276 -5.17 1.20 31.84
N PHE A 277 -5.14 -0.10 32.11
CA PHE A 277 -6.34 -0.92 32.18
C PHE A 277 -6.83 -0.83 33.63
N PHE A 278 -7.77 0.07 33.88
CA PHE A 278 -8.10 0.54 35.22
C PHE A 278 -9.42 -0.05 35.69
N TYR A 279 -9.37 -0.86 36.76
CA TYR A 279 -10.55 -1.53 37.29
C TYR A 279 -11.65 -0.53 37.60
N THR A 280 -12.81 -0.77 36.99
CA THR A 280 -13.95 0.14 37.05
C THR A 280 -15.18 -0.63 37.50
N ASP A 281 -15.53 -0.45 38.77
CA ASP A 281 -16.80 -0.94 39.31
C ASP A 281 -17.97 -0.07 38.83
N ILE A 282 -19.07 -0.71 38.42
CA ILE A 282 -20.27 -0.05 37.90
C ILE A 282 -20.98 0.79 38.96
N SER A 283 -20.99 0.33 40.22
CA SER A 283 -21.67 1.04 41.31
C SER A 283 -20.94 2.34 41.63
N ARG A 284 -19.61 2.30 41.70
CA ARG A 284 -18.76 3.46 41.95
C ARG A 284 -18.77 4.42 40.76
N LEU A 285 -18.73 3.92 39.53
CA LEU A 285 -18.84 4.74 38.33
C LEU A 285 -20.14 5.54 38.29
N SER A 286 -21.25 4.93 38.75
CA SER A 286 -22.57 5.56 38.80
C SER A 286 -22.73 6.53 39.98
N ASN A 287 -22.26 6.14 41.17
CA ASN A 287 -22.49 6.88 42.41
C ASN A 287 -21.43 7.98 42.66
N SER A 288 -20.23 7.85 42.10
CA SER A 288 -19.12 8.77 42.32
C SER A 288 -18.31 9.06 41.04
N PRO A 289 -18.97 9.46 39.94
CA PRO A 289 -18.29 9.70 38.65
C PRO A 289 -17.23 10.80 38.72
N SER A 290 -17.33 11.75 39.66
CA SER A 290 -16.34 12.83 39.84
C SER A 290 -14.94 12.33 40.19
N GLN A 291 -14.82 11.19 40.88
CA GLN A 291 -13.53 10.58 41.20
C GLN A 291 -12.83 10.09 39.93
N PHE A 292 -13.56 9.37 39.06
CA PHE A 292 -13.06 8.95 37.75
C PHE A 292 -12.70 10.15 36.87
N LYS A 293 -13.57 11.18 36.81
CA LYS A 293 -13.30 12.40 36.00
C LYS A 293 -11.99 13.05 36.39
N SER A 294 -11.77 13.20 37.70
CA SER A 294 -10.57 13.81 38.25
C SER A 294 -9.31 12.98 37.95
N PHE A 295 -9.40 11.66 38.14
CA PHE A 295 -8.29 10.75 37.86
C PHE A 295 -7.92 10.71 36.37
N ILE A 296 -8.91 10.48 35.50
CA ILE A 296 -8.71 10.38 34.04
C ILE A 296 -8.16 11.68 33.48
N ALA A 297 -8.69 12.84 33.90
CA ALA A 297 -8.14 14.13 33.48
C ALA A 297 -6.66 14.28 33.86
N ARG A 298 -6.26 13.76 35.02
CA ARG A 298 -4.88 13.78 35.49
C ARG A 298 -4.00 12.84 34.67
N ALA A 299 -4.46 11.64 34.37
CA ALA A 299 -3.77 10.69 33.48
C ALA A 299 -3.57 11.28 32.07
N HIS A 300 -4.63 11.84 31.49
CA HIS A 300 -4.58 12.49 30.17
C HIS A 300 -3.65 13.69 30.11
N SER A 301 -3.57 14.49 31.17
CA SER A 301 -2.61 15.61 31.25
C SER A 301 -1.14 15.14 31.20
N ASN A 302 -0.91 13.86 31.47
CA ASN A 302 0.40 13.20 31.39
C ASN A 302 0.52 12.28 30.15
N ASN A 303 -0.40 12.37 29.18
CA ASN A 303 -0.45 11.54 27.97
C ASN A 303 -0.59 10.04 28.25
N ILE A 304 -1.33 9.68 29.30
CA ILE A 304 -1.64 8.29 29.67
C ILE A 304 -3.11 8.04 29.39
N SER A 305 -3.41 7.11 28.50
CA SER A 305 -4.78 6.67 28.20
C SER A 305 -5.35 5.79 29.30
N VAL A 306 -6.66 5.82 29.51
CA VAL A 306 -7.35 5.02 30.52
C VAL A 306 -8.47 4.21 29.88
N HIS A 307 -8.36 2.88 29.93
CA HIS A 307 -9.43 1.98 29.53
C HIS A 307 -10.13 1.46 30.79
N ALA A 308 -11.46 1.48 30.79
CA ALA A 308 -12.25 0.91 31.87
C ALA A 308 -12.15 -0.62 31.83
N LEU A 309 -11.48 -1.22 32.81
CA LEU A 309 -11.25 -2.65 32.95
C LEU A 309 -12.30 -3.29 33.87
N ASN A 310 -12.93 -4.37 33.41
CA ASN A 310 -13.75 -5.24 34.25
C ASN A 310 -14.03 -6.55 33.50
N GLY A 311 -14.37 -7.62 34.20
CA GLY A 311 -14.64 -8.91 33.58
C GLY A 311 -14.96 -9.96 34.61
N GLU A 312 -15.83 -10.89 34.25
CA GLU A 312 -16.23 -12.03 35.09
C GLU A 312 -16.51 -13.24 34.19
N PRO A 313 -16.05 -14.46 34.54
CA PRO A 313 -16.31 -15.65 33.72
C PRO A 313 -17.80 -15.87 33.42
N ALA A 314 -18.67 -15.56 34.40
CA ALA A 314 -20.13 -15.71 34.29
C ALA A 314 -20.75 -14.84 33.18
N TRP A 315 -20.09 -13.75 32.77
CA TRP A 315 -20.57 -12.91 31.68
C TRP A 315 -20.60 -13.63 30.33
N THR A 316 -19.87 -14.73 30.20
CA THR A 316 -19.95 -15.65 29.05
C THR A 316 -21.38 -16.10 28.78
N THR A 317 -22.24 -16.22 29.79
CA THR A 317 -23.65 -16.61 29.63
C THR A 317 -24.62 -15.54 30.12
N ASP A 318 -24.22 -14.70 31.08
CA ASP A 318 -24.94 -13.49 31.47
C ASP A 318 -24.48 -12.28 30.66
N HIS A 319 -24.90 -12.23 29.40
CA HIS A 319 -24.50 -11.14 28.51
C HIS A 319 -25.06 -9.78 28.93
N GLN A 320 -26.16 -9.78 29.70
CA GLN A 320 -26.86 -8.57 30.08
C GLN A 320 -26.03 -7.75 31.07
N THR A 321 -25.41 -8.39 32.05
CA THR A 321 -24.55 -7.72 33.04
C THR A 321 -23.35 -7.06 32.38
N ALA A 322 -22.63 -7.77 31.52
CA ALA A 322 -21.53 -7.19 30.74
C ALA A 322 -21.96 -6.03 29.83
N THR A 323 -23.10 -6.19 29.16
CA THR A 323 -23.66 -5.11 28.32
C THR A 323 -24.04 -3.89 29.16
N ASN A 324 -24.58 -4.08 30.37
CA ASN A 324 -24.91 -2.99 31.29
C ASN A 324 -23.66 -2.25 31.77
N TYR A 325 -22.58 -2.97 32.07
CA TYR A 325 -21.29 -2.39 32.39
C TYR A 325 -20.78 -1.47 31.27
N VAL A 326 -20.73 -1.97 30.03
CA VAL A 326 -20.28 -1.16 28.88
C VAL A 326 -21.20 0.05 28.63
N LYS A 327 -22.51 -0.10 28.79
CA LYS A 327 -23.46 1.02 28.72
C LYS A 327 -23.19 2.08 29.79
N ALA A 328 -22.81 1.68 30.99
CA ALA A 328 -22.45 2.62 32.06
C ALA A 328 -21.19 3.43 31.70
N VAL A 329 -20.16 2.80 31.14
CA VAL A 329 -18.95 3.49 30.65
C VAL A 329 -19.29 4.46 29.51
N ILE A 330 -20.11 4.04 28.54
CA ILE A 330 -20.58 4.91 27.46
C ILE A 330 -21.34 6.12 28.02
N ASN A 331 -22.26 5.89 28.96
CA ASN A 331 -23.04 6.96 29.58
C ASN A 331 -22.15 7.93 30.37
N TYR A 332 -21.18 7.41 31.11
CA TYR A 332 -20.16 8.21 31.78
C TYR A 332 -19.43 9.10 30.77
N ASN A 333 -18.96 8.55 29.64
CA ASN A 333 -18.24 9.30 28.63
C ASN A 333 -19.08 10.42 28.00
N LYS A 334 -20.36 10.15 27.70
CA LYS A 334 -21.30 11.15 27.17
C LYS A 334 -21.51 12.33 28.13
N ASN A 335 -21.44 12.08 29.44
CA ASN A 335 -21.61 13.09 30.49
C ASN A 335 -20.30 13.65 31.04
N SER A 336 -19.18 13.42 30.35
CA SER A 336 -17.84 13.86 30.74
C SER A 336 -17.22 14.77 29.69
N ARG A 337 -16.35 15.70 30.12
CA ARG A 337 -15.56 16.52 29.19
C ARG A 337 -14.60 15.64 28.40
N THR A 338 -14.15 16.08 27.23
CA THR A 338 -13.27 15.29 26.35
C THR A 338 -12.05 14.71 27.08
N ASN A 339 -11.41 15.50 27.95
CA ASN A 339 -10.24 15.07 28.73
C ASN A 339 -10.58 14.24 29.99
N GLU A 340 -11.85 13.98 30.30
CA GLU A 340 -12.30 13.22 31.49
C GLU A 340 -12.88 11.84 31.11
N ARG A 341 -12.90 11.50 29.82
CA ARG A 341 -13.52 10.29 29.26
C ARG A 341 -12.55 9.11 29.30
N PHE A 342 -13.06 7.90 29.49
CA PHE A 342 -12.30 6.70 29.15
C PHE A 342 -12.02 6.65 27.65
N ASP A 343 -10.82 6.22 27.28
CA ASP A 343 -10.43 5.99 25.88
C ASP A 343 -10.96 4.65 25.34
N GLY A 344 -11.15 3.69 26.23
CA GLY A 344 -11.54 2.33 25.88
C GLY A 344 -12.24 1.58 27.00
N VAL A 345 -12.71 0.38 26.66
CA VAL A 345 -13.10 -0.67 27.60
C VAL A 345 -12.18 -1.87 27.36
N CYS A 346 -11.72 -2.52 28.42
CA CYS A 346 -11.00 -3.79 28.34
C CYS A 346 -11.79 -4.82 29.14
N LEU A 347 -12.17 -5.94 28.50
CA LEU A 347 -12.94 -6.99 29.17
C LEU A 347 -12.10 -8.23 29.40
N ASP A 348 -11.99 -8.61 30.67
CA ASP A 348 -11.28 -9.80 31.11
C ASP A 348 -12.28 -10.93 31.42
N VAL A 349 -12.89 -11.48 30.37
CA VAL A 349 -13.92 -12.51 30.49
C VAL A 349 -13.31 -13.87 30.22
N GLU A 350 -12.81 -14.51 31.28
CA GLU A 350 -12.13 -15.80 31.21
C GLU A 350 -13.11 -16.98 31.17
N SER A 351 -13.72 -17.23 30.02
CA SER A 351 -14.74 -18.29 29.85
C SER A 351 -14.24 -19.70 30.24
N TYR A 352 -12.94 -19.96 30.12
CA TYR A 352 -12.29 -21.25 30.43
C TYR A 352 -12.13 -21.53 31.94
N VAL A 353 -12.35 -20.52 32.78
CA VAL A 353 -12.37 -20.66 34.25
C VAL A 353 -13.76 -21.10 34.75
N LEU A 354 -14.80 -21.02 33.90
CA LEU A 354 -16.14 -21.51 34.26
C LEU A 354 -16.09 -22.97 34.74
N LYS A 355 -16.84 -23.27 35.80
CA LYS A 355 -17.02 -24.66 36.29
C LYS A 355 -17.62 -25.58 35.23
N SER A 356 -18.43 -25.03 34.32
CA SER A 356 -19.02 -25.74 33.19
C SER A 356 -18.06 -25.93 32.02
N TRP A 357 -16.89 -25.28 32.03
CA TRP A 357 -15.88 -25.51 31.01
C TRP A 357 -15.19 -26.85 31.25
N GLU A 358 -15.37 -27.77 30.32
CA GLU A 358 -14.86 -29.13 30.42
C GLU A 358 -13.34 -29.13 30.30
N LYS A 359 -12.69 -29.91 31.18
CA LYS A 359 -11.25 -30.13 31.24
C LYS A 359 -10.97 -31.63 31.19
N ASP A 360 -9.82 -32.02 30.66
CA ASP A 360 -9.40 -33.42 30.67
C ASP A 360 -9.08 -33.91 32.09
N SER A 361 -8.66 -35.17 32.25
CA SER A 361 -8.34 -35.75 33.56
C SER A 361 -7.16 -35.08 34.27
N ASN A 362 -6.34 -34.32 33.56
CA ASN A 362 -5.20 -33.57 34.10
C ASN A 362 -5.57 -32.11 34.40
N GLY A 363 -6.81 -31.70 34.12
CA GLY A 363 -7.26 -30.32 34.25
C GLY A 363 -6.95 -29.44 33.04
N ASP A 364 -6.51 -30.01 31.91
CA ASP A 364 -6.21 -29.24 30.70
C ASP A 364 -7.49 -28.95 29.91
N SER A 365 -7.64 -27.69 29.51
CA SER A 365 -8.78 -27.21 28.72
C SER A 365 -8.60 -27.50 27.23
N LEU A 366 -7.36 -27.59 26.73
CA LEU A 366 -7.07 -27.70 25.32
C LEU A 366 -7.61 -29.00 24.67
N PRO A 367 -7.47 -30.20 25.28
CA PRO A 367 -7.96 -31.44 24.67
C PRO A 367 -9.48 -31.49 24.51
N LEU A 368 -10.22 -30.78 25.37
CA LEU A 368 -11.68 -30.72 25.34
C LEU A 368 -12.22 -29.42 24.74
N ALA A 369 -11.38 -28.57 24.14
CA ALA A 369 -11.82 -27.28 23.58
C ALA A 369 -12.97 -27.45 22.55
N LYS A 370 -12.96 -28.54 21.79
CA LYS A 370 -13.97 -28.90 20.77
C LYS A 370 -15.18 -29.66 21.29
N SER A 371 -15.28 -29.91 22.60
CA SER A 371 -16.47 -30.56 23.13
C SER A 371 -17.73 -29.73 22.83
N SER A 372 -18.89 -30.36 22.79
CA SER A 372 -20.16 -29.64 22.54
C SER A 372 -20.40 -28.54 23.57
N VAL A 373 -19.95 -28.75 24.82
CA VAL A 373 -20.09 -27.77 25.92
C VAL A 373 -19.13 -26.60 25.71
N ASN A 374 -17.84 -26.85 25.53
CA ASN A 374 -16.84 -25.79 25.35
C ASN A 374 -17.07 -25.00 24.05
N SER A 375 -17.47 -25.68 22.97
CA SER A 375 -17.86 -25.02 21.71
C SER A 375 -19.10 -24.13 21.89
N ASN A 376 -20.07 -24.55 22.72
CA ASN A 376 -21.24 -23.73 23.03
C ASN A 376 -20.85 -22.49 23.86
N LEU A 377 -20.04 -22.65 24.89
CA LEU A 377 -19.55 -21.55 25.72
C LEU A 377 -18.71 -20.56 24.90
N ALA A 378 -17.83 -21.05 24.03
CA ALA A 378 -17.08 -20.21 23.09
C ALA A 378 -18.03 -19.44 22.14
N ALA A 379 -19.08 -20.08 21.64
CA ALA A 379 -20.10 -19.40 20.82
C ALA A 379 -20.90 -18.34 21.61
N GLN A 380 -21.19 -18.58 22.90
CA GLN A 380 -21.81 -17.56 23.77
C GLN A 380 -20.86 -16.39 24.01
N TYR A 381 -19.57 -16.65 24.27
CA TYR A 381 -18.54 -15.61 24.37
C TYR A 381 -18.49 -14.73 23.11
N LEU A 382 -18.44 -15.32 21.92
CA LEU A 382 -18.47 -14.54 20.66
C LEU A 382 -19.77 -13.74 20.48
N LYS A 383 -20.91 -14.28 20.94
CA LYS A 383 -22.20 -13.58 20.92
C LYS A 383 -22.22 -12.40 21.90
N LEU A 384 -21.64 -12.56 23.09
CA LEU A 384 -21.39 -11.47 24.03
C LEU A 384 -20.57 -10.35 23.37
N LEU A 385 -19.40 -10.69 22.83
CA LEU A 385 -18.50 -9.70 22.22
C LEU A 385 -19.19 -8.96 21.06
N SER A 386 -19.92 -9.68 20.21
CA SER A 386 -20.69 -9.08 19.11
C SER A 386 -21.76 -8.12 19.63
N GLY A 387 -22.47 -8.49 20.70
CA GLY A 387 -23.46 -7.63 21.37
C GLY A 387 -22.84 -6.35 21.94
N ILE A 388 -21.65 -6.45 22.52
CA ILE A 388 -20.90 -5.31 23.05
C ILE A 388 -20.41 -4.40 21.91
N LYS A 389 -19.83 -4.96 20.85
CA LYS A 389 -19.39 -4.18 19.68
C LYS A 389 -20.56 -3.42 19.05
N ASN A 390 -21.73 -4.05 18.94
CA ASN A 390 -22.95 -3.40 18.46
C ASN A 390 -23.42 -2.28 19.40
N THR A 391 -23.34 -2.50 20.71
CA THR A 391 -23.69 -1.49 21.73
C THR A 391 -22.80 -0.25 21.62
N ILE A 392 -21.48 -0.44 21.50
CA ILE A 392 -20.51 0.65 21.33
C ILE A 392 -20.78 1.38 20.01
N SER A 393 -20.89 0.64 18.90
CA SER A 393 -21.09 1.22 17.56
C SER A 393 -22.37 2.04 17.46
N SER A 394 -23.46 1.55 18.06
CA SER A 394 -24.76 2.25 18.06
C SER A 394 -24.79 3.47 18.98
N SER A 395 -23.83 3.61 19.89
CA SER A 395 -23.80 4.70 20.87
C SER A 395 -23.35 6.04 20.29
N GLY A 396 -22.65 6.03 19.14
CA GLY A 396 -21.99 7.20 18.54
C GLY A 396 -20.78 7.70 19.33
N THR A 397 -20.31 6.96 20.34
CA THR A 397 -19.14 7.33 21.15
C THR A 397 -17.90 6.63 20.61
N ALA A 398 -16.80 7.37 20.45
CA ALA A 398 -15.50 6.77 20.15
C ALA A 398 -14.93 6.14 21.43
N VAL A 399 -15.07 4.82 21.57
CA VAL A 399 -14.51 4.01 22.65
C VAL A 399 -13.86 2.79 22.01
N THR A 400 -12.57 2.56 22.28
CA THR A 400 -11.87 1.36 21.83
C THR A 400 -12.39 0.13 22.56
N PHE A 401 -12.74 -0.93 21.82
CA PHE A 401 -13.14 -2.20 22.42
C PHE A 401 -11.97 -3.18 22.51
N GLY A 402 -11.45 -3.39 23.72
CA GLY A 402 -10.42 -4.36 24.05
C GLY A 402 -10.96 -5.57 24.81
N VAL A 403 -10.30 -6.71 24.65
CA VAL A 403 -10.54 -7.92 25.47
C VAL A 403 -9.22 -8.62 25.78
N ASP A 404 -9.18 -9.31 26.91
CA ASP A 404 -8.08 -10.18 27.30
C ASP A 404 -8.43 -11.63 26.91
N ILE A 405 -7.48 -12.34 26.31
CA ILE A 405 -7.62 -13.75 25.91
C ILE A 405 -6.38 -14.55 26.35
N PRO A 406 -6.51 -15.85 26.60
CA PRO A 406 -5.35 -16.67 26.89
C PRO A 406 -4.59 -16.99 25.59
N PHE A 407 -3.29 -17.20 25.70
CA PHE A 407 -2.40 -17.48 24.56
C PHE A 407 -2.79 -18.69 23.72
N TRP A 408 -3.56 -19.64 24.24
CA TRP A 408 -3.88 -20.89 23.55
C TRP A 408 -5.17 -20.85 22.72
N PHE A 409 -5.84 -19.70 22.59
CA PHE A 409 -7.03 -19.56 21.75
C PHE A 409 -6.76 -19.71 20.24
N ASP A 410 -5.48 -19.69 19.80
CA ASP A 410 -5.02 -20.12 18.48
C ASP A 410 -4.55 -21.58 18.41
N GLY A 411 -4.44 -22.25 19.55
CA GLY A 411 -3.76 -23.52 19.72
C GLY A 411 -4.44 -24.68 18.99
N ASN A 412 -3.61 -25.64 18.54
CA ASN A 412 -3.88 -26.93 17.91
C ASN A 412 -5.34 -27.44 18.00
N GLY A 413 -6.23 -26.82 17.24
CA GLY A 413 -7.58 -27.30 17.04
C GLY A 413 -8.69 -26.60 17.84
N PHE A 414 -8.56 -25.36 18.28
CA PHE A 414 -9.74 -24.60 18.74
C PHE A 414 -10.47 -23.88 17.60
N GLU A 415 -10.71 -24.55 16.47
CA GLU A 415 -11.57 -24.01 15.42
C GLU A 415 -13.05 -24.14 15.78
N LEU A 416 -13.79 -23.05 15.58
CA LEU A 416 -15.22 -22.98 15.78
C LEU A 416 -15.88 -22.47 14.50
N THR A 417 -16.97 -23.12 14.10
CA THR A 417 -17.86 -22.55 13.07
C THR A 417 -18.80 -21.55 13.72
N TYR A 418 -18.55 -20.26 13.47
CA TYR A 418 -19.37 -19.14 13.94
C TYR A 418 -19.72 -18.23 12.77
N ASN A 419 -20.99 -17.82 12.65
CA ASN A 419 -21.50 -17.03 11.52
C ASN A 419 -21.07 -17.56 10.13
N LYS A 420 -21.19 -18.88 9.94
CA LYS A 420 -20.83 -19.61 8.69
C LYS A 420 -19.33 -19.60 8.33
N SER A 421 -18.47 -19.12 9.22
CA SER A 421 -17.02 -19.15 9.05
C SER A 421 -16.39 -20.11 10.05
N ASN A 422 -15.58 -21.06 9.57
CA ASN A 422 -14.77 -21.92 10.42
C ASN A 422 -13.38 -21.31 10.58
N ARG A 423 -13.03 -20.88 11.80
CA ARG A 423 -11.75 -20.23 12.14
C ARG A 423 -11.38 -20.54 13.58
N LEU A 424 -10.12 -20.27 13.95
CA LEU A 424 -9.67 -20.32 15.34
C LEU A 424 -10.45 -19.33 16.20
N LEU A 425 -10.65 -19.67 17.47
CA LEU A 425 -11.39 -18.81 18.40
C LEU A 425 -10.75 -17.41 18.51
N SER A 426 -9.42 -17.33 18.60
CA SER A 426 -8.70 -16.04 18.64
C SER A 426 -8.94 -15.18 17.38
N SER A 427 -9.14 -15.81 16.22
CA SER A 427 -9.47 -15.10 14.97
C SER A 427 -10.87 -14.47 15.02
N HIS A 428 -11.87 -15.21 15.51
CA HIS A 428 -13.23 -14.69 15.66
C HIS A 428 -13.27 -13.54 16.67
N VAL A 429 -12.51 -13.64 17.77
CA VAL A 429 -12.40 -12.56 18.76
C VAL A 429 -11.79 -11.29 18.14
N GLN A 430 -10.69 -11.42 17.39
CA GLN A 430 -10.02 -10.29 16.72
C GLN A 430 -10.88 -9.65 15.62
N ASP A 431 -11.70 -10.43 14.92
CA ASP A 431 -12.64 -9.90 13.92
C ASP A 431 -13.69 -8.96 14.55
N ILE A 432 -14.05 -9.18 15.83
CA ILE A 432 -15.06 -8.40 16.55
C ILE A 432 -14.46 -7.18 17.28
N THR A 433 -13.28 -7.35 17.87
CA THR A 433 -12.67 -6.38 18.80
C THR A 433 -11.74 -5.40 18.08
N ASP A 434 -11.35 -4.32 18.76
CA ASP A 434 -10.39 -3.35 18.24
C ASP A 434 -8.96 -3.66 18.73
N ILE A 435 -8.85 -4.13 19.97
CA ILE A 435 -7.61 -4.61 20.59
C ILE A 435 -7.85 -5.99 21.21
N THR A 436 -6.91 -6.91 21.02
CA THR A 436 -6.86 -8.18 21.74
C THR A 436 -5.57 -8.26 22.54
N THR A 437 -5.67 -8.43 23.86
CA THR A 437 -4.53 -8.63 24.75
C THR A 437 -4.33 -10.13 24.96
N ILE A 438 -3.18 -10.66 24.54
CA ILE A 438 -2.82 -12.05 24.74
C ILE A 438 -2.14 -12.19 26.10
N MET A 439 -2.77 -12.90 27.03
CA MET A 439 -2.18 -13.30 28.30
C MET A 439 -1.25 -14.50 28.06
N ASP A 440 0.04 -14.23 27.98
CA ASP A 440 1.05 -15.17 27.50
C ASP A 440 1.46 -16.22 28.55
N TYR A 441 1.36 -15.86 29.84
CA TYR A 441 1.70 -16.72 30.98
C TYR A 441 3.04 -17.46 30.80
N THR A 442 4.08 -16.71 30.47
CA THR A 442 5.46 -17.21 30.37
C THR A 442 6.48 -16.15 30.81
N ASP A 443 7.51 -16.60 31.52
CA ASP A 443 8.74 -15.86 31.88
C ASP A 443 9.78 -15.82 30.73
N ASN A 444 9.50 -16.49 29.61
CA ASN A 444 10.45 -16.69 28.52
C ASN A 444 10.02 -15.93 27.27
N TYR A 445 10.81 -14.93 26.88
CA TYR A 445 10.50 -14.11 25.72
C TYR A 445 10.42 -14.89 24.40
N ASN A 446 11.12 -16.03 24.25
CA ASN A 446 11.00 -16.84 23.04
C ASN A 446 9.64 -17.53 22.96
N ASN A 447 9.11 -18.01 24.09
CA ASN A 447 7.77 -18.56 24.17
C ASN A 447 6.75 -17.46 23.86
N ALA A 448 6.91 -16.28 24.46
CA ALA A 448 6.01 -15.17 24.23
C ALA A 448 5.94 -14.76 22.74
N ILE A 449 7.10 -14.69 22.09
CA ILE A 449 7.20 -14.43 20.65
C ILE A 449 6.58 -15.55 19.80
N ALA A 450 6.69 -16.81 20.24
CA ALA A 450 6.20 -17.96 19.50
C ALA A 450 4.68 -18.07 19.60
N TRP A 451 4.13 -17.96 20.81
CA TRP A 451 2.72 -18.15 21.11
C TRP A 451 1.86 -17.00 20.57
N ALA A 452 2.25 -15.73 20.79
CA ALA A 452 1.48 -14.59 20.27
C ALA A 452 1.60 -14.35 18.74
N ARG A 453 2.42 -15.15 18.03
CA ARG A 453 2.75 -14.87 16.62
C ARG A 453 1.52 -14.94 15.72
N TYR A 454 0.64 -15.90 15.97
CA TYR A 454 -0.55 -16.08 15.15
C TYR A 454 -1.47 -14.87 15.26
N GLU A 455 -1.76 -14.42 16.48
CA GLU A 455 -2.60 -13.26 16.76
C GLU A 455 -2.02 -11.99 16.13
N ILE A 456 -0.71 -11.76 16.26
CA ILE A 456 -0.08 -10.56 15.69
C ILE A 456 -0.16 -10.56 14.16
N ASP A 457 0.07 -11.70 13.51
CA ASP A 457 -0.03 -11.83 12.07
C ASP A 457 -1.49 -11.72 11.58
N TYR A 458 -2.44 -12.27 12.36
CA TYR A 458 -3.86 -12.15 12.09
C TYR A 458 -4.34 -10.69 12.20
N ALA A 459 -4.02 -10.00 13.32
CA ALA A 459 -4.31 -8.58 13.54
C ALA A 459 -3.75 -7.72 12.40
N THR A 460 -2.52 -8.01 11.93
CA THR A 460 -1.92 -7.34 10.77
C THR A 460 -2.78 -7.50 9.52
N ARG A 461 -3.26 -8.72 9.25
CA ARG A 461 -4.07 -9.03 8.06
C ARG A 461 -5.42 -8.33 8.06
N ILE A 462 -6.04 -8.18 9.23
CA ILE A 462 -7.36 -7.55 9.37
C ILE A 462 -7.32 -6.08 9.78
N ASN A 463 -6.12 -5.48 9.85
CA ASN A 463 -5.88 -4.10 10.26
C ASN A 463 -6.46 -3.77 11.65
N LYS A 464 -6.20 -4.66 12.61
CA LYS A 464 -6.52 -4.55 14.04
C LYS A 464 -5.24 -4.59 14.88
N SER A 465 -5.39 -4.59 16.21
CA SER A 465 -4.29 -4.48 17.15
C SER A 465 -4.26 -5.64 18.14
N ALA A 466 -3.06 -6.16 18.39
CA ALA A 466 -2.77 -7.19 19.37
C ALA A 466 -1.70 -6.70 20.35
N VAL A 467 -1.85 -7.03 21.63
CA VAL A 467 -0.94 -6.65 22.73
C VAL A 467 -0.52 -7.91 23.47
N ILE A 468 0.74 -8.04 23.87
CA ILE A 468 1.21 -9.19 24.67
C ILE A 468 1.28 -8.79 26.14
N ALA A 469 0.57 -9.51 27.01
CA ALA A 469 0.58 -9.29 28.46
C ALA A 469 1.55 -10.23 29.16
N PHE A 470 2.35 -9.65 30.07
CA PHE A 470 3.25 -10.37 30.96
C PHE A 470 2.73 -10.36 32.39
N GLU A 471 2.89 -11.48 33.08
CA GLU A 471 2.52 -11.64 34.48
C GLU A 471 3.72 -11.35 35.40
N THR A 472 3.46 -10.72 36.54
CA THR A 472 4.45 -10.36 37.57
C THR A 472 3.96 -10.75 38.97
N GLN A 473 2.72 -11.21 39.11
CA GLN A 473 2.24 -11.75 40.38
C GLN A 473 2.89 -13.11 40.66
N LYS A 474 3.06 -13.42 41.95
CA LYS A 474 3.48 -14.75 42.38
C LYS A 474 2.42 -15.79 42.00
N LEU A 475 2.79 -16.74 41.15
CA LEU A 475 1.94 -17.88 40.76
C LEU A 475 2.48 -19.21 41.30
N ASP A 476 1.62 -20.22 41.30
CA ASP A 476 2.02 -21.60 41.65
C ASP A 476 2.95 -22.21 40.59
N ASN A 477 2.82 -21.78 39.33
CA ASN A 477 3.71 -22.16 38.24
C ASN A 477 4.74 -21.02 38.00
N PRO A 478 5.99 -21.15 38.49
CA PRO A 478 7.01 -20.10 38.39
C PRO A 478 7.24 -19.63 36.95
N GLY A 479 7.40 -20.56 36.00
CA GLY A 479 7.65 -20.23 34.59
C GLY A 479 6.51 -19.54 33.83
N SER A 480 5.42 -19.17 34.51
CA SER A 480 4.31 -18.39 33.96
C SER A 480 4.31 -16.92 34.38
N THR A 481 5.27 -16.47 35.19
CA THR A 481 5.37 -15.11 35.73
C THR A 481 6.82 -14.66 35.79
N PHE A 482 7.06 -13.35 35.78
CA PHE A 482 8.39 -12.78 36.02
C PHE A 482 8.70 -12.51 37.49
N TYR A 483 7.86 -13.00 38.41
CA TYR A 483 7.92 -12.67 39.84
C TYR A 483 9.29 -12.97 40.47
N GLU A 484 9.88 -14.13 40.20
CA GLU A 484 11.18 -14.52 40.77
C GLU A 484 12.39 -13.97 39.99
N GLU A 485 12.25 -13.70 38.69
CA GLU A 485 13.30 -13.11 37.85
C GLU A 485 13.41 -11.59 38.05
N GLY A 486 12.30 -10.95 38.37
CA GLY A 486 12.16 -9.53 38.67
C GLY A 486 12.13 -8.60 37.45
N ALA A 487 11.90 -7.31 37.73
CA ALA A 487 11.70 -6.26 36.74
C ALA A 487 12.79 -6.18 35.65
N ALA A 488 14.06 -6.42 35.98
CA ALA A 488 15.15 -6.36 35.00
C ALA A 488 15.03 -7.44 33.90
N ALA A 489 14.60 -8.65 34.28
CA ALA A 489 14.36 -9.73 33.33
C ALA A 489 13.12 -9.44 32.47
N LEU A 490 12.05 -8.93 33.07
CA LEU A 490 10.85 -8.48 32.38
C LEU A 490 11.18 -7.40 31.33
N GLU A 491 11.96 -6.37 31.69
CA GLU A 491 12.34 -5.33 30.73
C GLU A 491 13.16 -5.88 29.55
N ASN A 492 14.04 -6.84 29.82
CA ASN A 492 14.75 -7.52 28.75
C ASN A 492 13.78 -8.30 27.85
N ALA A 493 12.84 -9.05 28.41
CA ALA A 493 11.83 -9.77 27.63
C ALA A 493 10.98 -8.84 26.76
N ILE A 494 10.49 -7.72 27.33
CA ILE A 494 9.74 -6.69 26.60
C ILE A 494 10.58 -6.13 25.44
N LYS A 495 11.87 -5.86 25.66
CA LYS A 495 12.77 -5.39 24.60
C LYS A 495 12.91 -6.40 23.45
N GLN A 496 13.03 -7.69 23.76
CA GLN A 496 13.12 -8.75 22.74
C GLN A 496 11.82 -8.90 21.94
N VAL A 497 10.67 -8.91 22.63
CA VAL A 497 9.35 -8.93 21.98
C VAL A 497 9.15 -7.72 21.07
N ASN A 498 9.44 -6.52 21.57
CA ASN A 498 9.31 -5.28 20.81
C ASN A 498 10.15 -5.29 19.54
N SER A 499 11.40 -5.76 19.64
CA SER A 499 12.31 -5.87 18.50
C SER A 499 11.78 -6.87 17.46
N SER A 500 11.26 -8.01 17.92
CA SER A 500 10.81 -9.13 17.08
C SER A 500 9.57 -8.79 16.25
N PHE A 501 8.68 -7.96 16.79
CA PHE A 501 7.44 -7.57 16.11
C PHE A 501 7.43 -6.12 15.60
N SER A 502 8.57 -5.42 15.65
CA SER A 502 8.69 -4.01 15.24
C SER A 502 8.18 -3.68 13.82
N SER A 503 8.22 -4.66 12.90
CA SER A 503 7.71 -4.51 11.53
C SER A 503 6.26 -4.98 11.33
N LYS A 504 5.61 -5.53 12.35
CA LYS A 504 4.25 -6.09 12.27
C LYS A 504 3.24 -5.03 12.66
N GLN A 505 2.42 -4.59 11.70
CA GLN A 505 1.43 -3.53 11.93
C GLN A 505 0.35 -3.92 12.95
N GLY A 506 0.03 -5.22 13.05
CA GLY A 506 -0.92 -5.74 14.03
C GLY A 506 -0.38 -5.73 15.46
N PHE A 507 0.93 -5.62 15.67
CA PHE A 507 1.51 -5.57 17.00
C PHE A 507 1.42 -4.14 17.56
N ARG A 508 0.61 -3.99 18.61
CA ARG A 508 0.31 -2.71 19.23
C ARG A 508 1.21 -2.41 20.42
N GLY A 509 1.76 -3.43 21.09
CA GLY A 509 2.67 -3.28 22.21
C GLY A 509 2.54 -4.36 23.27
N VAL A 510 2.86 -4.01 24.51
CA VAL A 510 2.84 -4.93 25.66
C VAL A 510 1.96 -4.42 26.80
N ALA A 511 1.52 -5.32 27.66
CA ALA A 511 0.83 -5.03 28.91
C ALA A 511 1.53 -5.75 30.09
N ILE A 512 1.41 -5.20 31.29
CA ILE A 512 2.00 -5.75 32.51
C ILE A 512 0.89 -5.98 33.52
N HIS A 513 0.66 -7.24 33.87
CA HIS A 513 -0.21 -7.64 34.96
C HIS A 513 0.69 -7.88 36.18
N SER A 514 0.65 -7.07 37.25
CA SER A 514 -0.21 -5.90 37.50
C SER A 514 0.56 -4.83 38.29
N TYR A 515 0.01 -3.64 38.49
CA TYR A 515 0.65 -2.56 39.26
C TYR A 515 1.01 -2.98 40.69
N GLU A 516 0.17 -3.81 41.30
CA GLU A 516 0.31 -4.30 42.67
C GLU A 516 1.55 -5.19 42.87
N SER A 517 2.02 -5.87 41.84
CA SER A 517 3.23 -6.68 41.87
C SER A 517 4.42 -5.90 41.29
N TYR A 518 4.22 -5.29 40.12
CA TYR A 518 5.30 -4.60 39.40
C TYR A 518 5.90 -3.41 40.18
N LYS A 519 5.11 -2.73 41.03
CA LYS A 519 5.59 -1.60 41.85
C LYS A 519 6.60 -2.02 42.93
N TYR A 520 6.57 -3.26 43.40
CA TYR A 520 7.34 -3.72 44.56
C TYR A 520 8.50 -4.65 44.21
N GLU A 521 8.85 -4.76 42.92
CA GLU A 521 10.01 -5.51 42.41
C GLU A 521 11.27 -4.67 42.24
#